data_AF-A0A0L7KRP1-F1
#
_entry.id   AF-A0A0L7KRP1-F1
#
_cell.length_a   1.000
_cell.length_b   1.000
_cell.length_c   1.000
_cell.angle_alpha   90.00
_cell.angle_beta   90.00
_cell.angle_gamma   90.00
#
_symmetry.space_group_name_H-M   'P 1'
#
loop_
_entity.id
_entity.type
_entity.pdbx_description
1 polymer ?
#
loop_
_entity_poly.entity_id
_entity_poly.type
_entity_poly.pdbx_seq_one_letter_code
_entity_poly.pdbx_strand_id
1 'polypeptide(L)'
;MVSSFLSATFDRMETAALISVPIDLIGIMFSGIYLNLASVKPYFSWLKYISGFYYGTECVSILQWNLIDDINCVNMPGIPC
;
A
#
# COMPACT_ATOMS: atom_id res chain seq x y z
N MET A 1 -6.96 4.92 12.77
CA MET A 1 -6.56 4.02 13.88
C MET A 1 -5.18 4.40 14.42
N VAL A 2 -4.13 4.39 13.59
CA VAL A 2 -2.76 4.80 13.99
C VAL A 2 -2.65 6.24 14.49
N SER A 3 -3.35 7.19 13.86
CA SER A 3 -3.38 8.60 14.26
C SER A 3 -4.05 8.85 15.62
N SER A 4 -5.10 8.10 15.95
CA SER A 4 -5.77 8.16 17.25
C SER A 4 -4.88 7.60 18.38
N PHE A 5 -4.12 6.52 18.10
CA PHE A 5 -3.16 5.94 19.04
C PHE A 5 -1.97 6.88 19.30
N LEU A 6 -1.43 7.50 18.26
CA LEU A 6 -0.40 8.54 18.40
C LEU A 6 -0.90 9.71 19.25
N SER A 7 -2.12 10.19 19.02
CA SER A 7 -2.70 11.30 19.79
C SER A 7 -2.85 10.98 21.28
N ALA A 8 -3.02 9.71 21.64
CA ALA A 8 -3.09 9.27 23.04
C ALA A 8 -1.71 9.08 23.69
N THR A 9 -0.64 8.94 22.89
CA THR A 9 0.71 8.64 23.37
C THR A 9 1.59 9.90 23.48
N PHE A 10 1.33 10.92 22.66
CA PHE A 10 2.13 12.13 22.60
C PHE A 10 1.36 13.34 23.15
N ASP A 11 1.98 14.07 24.07
CA ASP A 11 1.46 15.33 24.65
C ASP A 11 1.44 16.48 23.64
N ARG A 12 2.28 16.41 22.59
CA ARG A 12 2.40 17.44 21.55
C ARG A 12 1.97 16.93 20.17
N MET A 13 0.99 17.63 19.59
CA MET A 13 0.43 17.31 18.26
C MET A 13 1.47 17.42 17.14
N GLU A 14 2.37 18.41 17.22
CA GLU A 14 3.43 18.63 16.23
C GLU A 14 4.33 17.39 16.08
N THR A 15 4.74 16.80 17.20
CA THR A 15 5.59 15.61 17.23
C THR A 15 4.85 14.36 16.75
N ALA A 16 3.56 14.25 17.09
CA ALA A 16 2.70 13.17 16.61
C ALA A 16 2.51 13.23 15.09
N ALA A 17 2.32 14.41 14.51
CA ALA A 17 2.21 14.57 13.06
C ALA A 17 3.52 14.15 12.36
N LEU A 18 4.67 14.57 12.90
CA LEU A 18 5.98 14.21 12.32
C LEU A 18 6.25 12.70 12.35
N ILE A 19 5.79 11.98 13.37
CA ILE A 19 5.99 10.53 13.47
C ILE A 19 4.94 9.73 12.67
N SER A 20 3.76 10.29 12.41
CA SER A 20 2.74 9.58 11.62
C SER A 20 3.14 9.46 10.15
N VAL A 21 3.76 10.49 9.57
CA VAL A 21 4.17 10.54 8.16
C VAL A 21 5.06 9.34 7.76
N PRO A 22 6.19 9.05 8.44
CA PRO A 22 7.02 7.90 8.08
C PRO A 22 6.32 6.56 8.32
N ILE A 23 5.43 6.45 9.31
CA ILE A 23 4.66 5.23 9.57
C ILE A 23 3.72 4.95 8.39
N ASP A 24 3.00 5.97 7.92
CA ASP A 24 2.12 5.88 6.76
C ASP A 24 2.90 5.54 5.49
N LEU A 25 4.06 6.18 5.30
CA LEU A 25 4.95 5.92 4.17
C LEU A 25 5.37 4.44 4.09
N ILE A 26 5.77 3.85 5.23
CA ILE A 26 6.13 2.43 5.30
C ILE A 26 4.90 1.56 4.99
N GLY A 27 3.73 1.90 5.57
CA GLY A 27 2.48 1.18 5.31
C GLY A 27 2.10 1.14 3.83
N ILE A 28 2.27 2.26 3.12
CA ILE A 28 2.01 2.38 1.68
C ILE A 28 3.09 1.69 0.85
N MET A 29 4.36 1.77 1.23
CA MET A 29 5.46 1.11 0.50
C MET A 29 5.27 -0.42 0.46
N PHE A 30 4.75 -1.01 1.54
CA PHE A 30 4.41 -2.43 1.63
C PHE A 30 2.96 -2.78 1.22
N SER A 31 2.19 -1.82 0.67
CA SER A 31 0.82 -2.08 0.17
C SER A 31 0.78 -2.96 -1.08
N GLY A 32 1.91 -3.08 -1.79
CA GLY A 32 2.02 -3.88 -3.00
C GLY A 32 1.71 -3.16 -4.31
N ILE A 33 1.40 -1.86 -4.25
CA ILE A 33 1.33 -0.99 -5.43
C ILE A 33 2.74 -0.61 -5.92
N TYR A 34 3.64 -0.22 -5.00
CA TYR A 34 4.97 0.30 -5.34
C TYR A 34 6.05 -0.78 -5.46
N LEU A 35 5.90 -1.87 -4.70
CA LEU A 35 6.84 -2.98 -4.67
C LEU A 35 6.10 -4.28 -4.99
N ASN A 36 6.67 -5.06 -5.89
CA ASN A 36 6.14 -6.40 -6.15
C ASN A 36 6.43 -7.31 -4.93
N LEU A 37 5.38 -7.68 -4.21
CA LEU A 37 5.45 -8.54 -3.02
C LEU A 37 6.01 -9.94 -3.32
N ALA A 38 5.93 -10.41 -4.57
CA ALA A 38 6.51 -11.69 -4.97
C ALA A 38 8.05 -11.64 -5.07
N SER A 39 8.63 -10.45 -5.27
CA SER A 39 10.08 -10.25 -5.37
C SER A 39 10.74 -9.88 -4.03
N VAL A 40 9.93 -9.60 -3.00
CA VAL A 40 10.41 -9.24 -1.67
C VAL A 40 11.01 -10.45 -0.96
N LYS A 41 12.16 -10.26 -0.30
CA LYS A 41 12.82 -11.31 0.52
C LYS A 41 11.84 -11.85 1.57
N PRO A 42 11.85 -13.17 1.86
CA PRO A 42 10.89 -13.80 2.78
C PRO A 42 10.89 -13.18 4.18
N TYR A 43 12.02 -12.63 4.62
CA TYR A 43 12.15 -11.90 5.90
C TYR A 43 11.28 -10.65 6.04
N PHE A 44 10.92 -9.98 4.94
CA PHE A 44 10.05 -8.80 4.94
C PHE A 44 8.61 -9.14 4.50
N SER A 45 8.35 -10.39 4.12
CA SER A 45 7.03 -10.80 3.62
C SER A 45 5.93 -10.73 4.68
N TRP A 46 6.26 -10.78 5.97
CA TRP A 46 5.27 -10.67 7.06
C TRP A 46 4.73 -9.25 7.23
N LEU A 47 5.53 -8.23 6.90
CA LEU A 47 5.18 -6.81 7.08
C LEU A 47 3.96 -6.40 6.24
N LYS A 48 3.72 -7.07 5.11
CA LYS A 48 2.52 -6.85 4.28
C LYS A 48 1.22 -7.17 5.03
N TYR A 49 1.22 -8.17 5.91
CA TYR A 49 0.01 -8.59 6.65
C TYR A 49 -0.32 -7.66 7.81
N ILE A 50 0.63 -6.82 8.24
CA ILE A 50 0.41 -5.81 9.29
C ILE A 50 -0.13 -4.51 8.70
N SER A 51 0.18 -4.24 7.43
CA SER A 51 -0.31 -3.03 6.77
C SER A 51 -1.78 -3.18 6.39
N GLY A 52 -2.66 -2.42 7.05
CA GLY A 52 -4.06 -2.33 6.65
C GLY A 52 -4.26 -1.83 5.21
N PHE A 53 -3.28 -1.10 4.67
CA PHE A 53 -3.30 -0.66 3.28
C PHE A 53 -3.18 -1.82 2.29
N TYR A 54 -2.43 -2.88 2.60
CA TYR A 54 -2.27 -4.04 1.72
C TYR A 54 -3.62 -4.71 1.39
N TYR A 55 -4.45 -4.93 2.42
CA TYR A 55 -5.77 -5.52 2.22
C TYR A 55 -6.69 -4.59 1.42
N GLY A 56 -6.64 -3.28 1.68
CA GLY A 56 -7.41 -2.30 0.91
C GLY A 56 -7.04 -2.31 -0.58
N THR A 57 -5.75 -2.32 -0.89
CA THR A 57 -5.26 -2.31 -2.27
C THR A 57 -5.53 -3.62 -2.99
N GLU A 58 -5.46 -4.75 -2.30
CA GLU A 58 -5.84 -6.06 -2.85
C GLU A 58 -7.34 -6.09 -3.20
N CYS A 59 -8.21 -5.67 -2.27
CA CYS A 59 -9.65 -5.62 -2.50
C CYS A 59 -10.03 -4.69 -3.65
N VAL A 60 -9.46 -3.48 -3.69
CA VAL A 60 -9.73 -2.52 -4.77
C VAL A 60 -9.25 -3.05 -6.11
N SER A 61 -8.07 -3.67 -6.15
CA SER A 61 -7.54 -4.28 -7.38
C SER A 61 -8.48 -5.38 -7.88
N ILE A 62 -8.90 -6.30 -7.02
CA ILE A 62 -9.84 -7.36 -7.39
C ILE A 62 -11.14 -6.75 -7.91
N LEU A 63 -11.74 -5.80 -7.18
CA LEU A 63 -13.00 -5.19 -7.60
C LEU A 63 -12.87 -4.48 -8.94
N GLN A 64 -11.79 -3.72 -9.15
CA GLN A 64 -11.60 -2.95 -10.36
C GLN A 64 -11.37 -3.83 -11.59
N TRP A 65 -10.57 -4.89 -11.46
CA TRP A 65 -10.28 -5.81 -12.55
C TRP A 65 -11.37 -6.88 -12.75
N ASN A 66 -12.30 -7.06 -11.80
CA ASN A 66 -13.44 -7.97 -11.97
C ASN A 66 -14.51 -7.43 -12.94
N LEU A 67 -14.60 -6.10 -13.10
CA LEU A 67 -15.58 -5.45 -13.98
C LEU A 67 -15.02 -5.07 -15.36
N ILE A 68 -13.73 -5.28 -15.60
CA ILE A 68 -13.09 -5.04 -16.90
C ILE A 68 -12.89 -6.39 -17.59
N ASP A 69 -13.64 -6.65 -18.66
CA ASP A 69 -13.53 -7.89 -19.45
C ASP A 69 -12.56 -7.75 -20.64
N ASP A 70 -12.40 -6.53 -21.17
CA ASP A 70 -11.57 -6.27 -22.35
C ASP A 70 -10.75 -4.97 -22.18
N ILE A 71 -9.45 -5.09 -22.45
CA ILE A 71 -8.51 -3.97 -22.42
C ILE A 71 -7.98 -3.81 -23.85
N ASN A 72 -8.48 -2.80 -24.56
CA ASN A 72 -8.06 -2.53 -25.93
C ASN A 72 -6.59 -2.10 -25.94
N CYS A 73 -5.72 -3.04 -26.28
CA CYS A 73 -4.29 -2.80 -26.36
C CYS A 73 -3.94 -2.06 -27.65
N VAL A 74 -3.38 -0.87 -27.53
CA VAL A 74 -2.79 -0.15 -28.67
C VAL A 74 -1.45 -0.81 -28.98
N ASN A 75 -1.36 -1.45 -30.15
CA ASN A 75 -0.15 -2.13 -30.58
C ASN A 75 0.89 -1.09 -31.06
N MET A 76 1.58 -0.50 -30.09
CA MET A 76 2.64 0.48 -30.29
C MET A 76 3.98 -0.17 -29.86
N PRO A 77 5.07 -0.01 -30.64
CA PRO A 77 6.34 -0.65 -30.32
C PRO A 77 6.90 -0.12 -29.00
N GLY A 78 7.05 -1.02 -28.01
CA GLY A 78 7.63 -0.71 -26.70
C GLY A 78 6.66 -0.74 -25.52
N ILE A 79 5.35 -0.91 -25.74
CA ILE A 79 4.38 -1.20 -24.67
C ILE A 79 3.96 -2.66 -24.70
N PRO A 80 4.15 -3.42 -23.60
CA PRO A 80 3.58 -4.75 -23.51
C PRO A 80 2.05 -4.65 -23.51
N CYS A 81 1.42 -5.46 -24.35
CA CYS A 81 0.01 -5.81 -24.21
C CYS A 81 -0.08 -6.94 -23.18
#